data_AF-A0A914IHH1-F1
#
_entry.id   AF-A0A914IHH1-F1
#
_cell.length_a   1.000
_cell.length_b   1.000
_cell.length_c   1.000
_cell.angle_alpha   90.00
_cell.angle_beta   90.00
_cell.angle_gamma   90.00
#
_symmetry.space_group_name_H-M   'P 1'
#
loop_
_entity.id
_entity.type
_entity.pdbx_description
1 polymer ?
#
loop_
_entity_poly.entity_id
_entity_poly.type
_entity_poly.pdbx_seq_one_letter_code
_entity_poly.pdbx_strand_id
1 'polypeptide(L)'
;MGLPESTDPLPSKRAAADKAQRQALTAWRTKNNTIRSSASQLKNIQIRESLTREQLEERRRLHALCTGKRTKDGQDWIVYAGSVILRSEDTSSANKCKLNRYLPQPQILSPQKTN
;
A
#
# COMPACT_ATOMS: atom_id res chain seq x y z
N MET A 1 45.21 -10.37 40.30
CA MET A 1 43.74 -10.53 40.23
C MET A 1 43.12 -9.17 40.52
N GLY A 2 42.97 -8.32 39.49
CA GLY A 2 42.30 -7.03 39.61
C GLY A 2 40.89 -7.14 39.05
N LEU A 3 39.88 -6.92 39.88
CA LEU A 3 38.48 -6.84 39.46
C LEU A 3 38.28 -5.57 38.61
N PRO A 4 37.51 -5.62 37.50
CA PRO A 4 37.23 -4.44 36.70
C PRO A 4 36.33 -3.47 37.49
N GLU A 5 36.79 -2.23 37.54
CA GLU A 5 36.11 -1.07 38.13
C GLU A 5 34.75 -0.88 37.45
N SER A 6 33.66 -1.02 38.22
CA SER A 6 32.30 -0.74 37.75
C SER A 6 32.20 0.75 37.39
N THR A 7 32.22 1.07 36.10
CA THR A 7 31.93 2.42 35.60
C THR A 7 30.43 2.65 35.61
N ASP A 8 29.83 2.65 36.80
CA ASP A 8 28.50 3.20 36.97
C ASP A 8 28.57 4.71 36.73
N PRO A 9 27.83 5.25 35.74
CA PRO A 9 27.85 6.68 35.51
C PRO A 9 27.31 7.39 36.75
N LEU A 10 28.14 8.27 37.31
CA LEU A 10 27.81 9.14 38.44
C LEU A 10 26.39 9.73 38.28
N PRO A 11 25.62 9.86 39.37
CA PRO A 11 24.18 10.20 39.35
C PRO A 11 23.84 11.46 38.52
N SER A 12 24.78 12.41 38.41
CA SER A 12 24.69 13.59 37.54
C SER A 12 24.53 13.26 36.04
N LYS A 13 25.24 12.24 35.54
CA LYS A 13 25.17 11.82 34.12
C LYS A 13 23.86 11.10 33.80
N ARG A 14 23.30 10.35 34.76
CA ARG A 14 21.98 9.70 34.63
C ARG A 14 20.85 10.74 34.54
N ALA A 15 20.88 11.76 35.40
CA ALA A 15 19.90 12.86 35.35
C ALA A 15 19.96 13.66 34.03
N ALA A 16 21.15 13.85 33.45
CA ALA A 16 21.31 14.50 32.15
C ALA A 16 20.76 13.64 30.99
N ALA A 17 20.99 12.33 31.03
CA ALA A 17 20.46 11.39 30.04
C ALA A 17 18.91 11.33 30.09
N ASP A 18 18.33 11.28 31.29
CA ASP A 18 16.88 11.31 31.49
C ASP A 18 16.27 12.63 30.97
N LYS A 19 16.94 13.75 31.19
CA LYS A 19 16.52 15.06 30.67
C LYS A 19 16.55 15.09 29.14
N ALA A 20 17.61 14.57 28.53
CA ALA A 20 17.74 14.49 27.07
C ALA A 20 16.66 13.58 26.44
N GLN A 21 16.37 12.43 27.06
CA GLN A 21 15.33 11.52 26.60
C GLN A 21 13.93 12.16 26.71
N ARG A 22 13.63 12.86 27.81
CA ARG A 22 12.38 13.60 27.97
C ARG A 22 12.22 14.71 26.92
N GLN A 23 13.29 15.44 26.63
CA GLN A 23 13.31 16.46 25.58
C GLN A 23 13.07 15.86 24.19
N ALA A 24 13.74 14.75 23.85
CA ALA A 24 13.54 14.04 22.59
C ALA A 24 12.10 13.53 22.42
N LEU A 25 11.53 12.94 23.47
CA LEU A 25 10.13 12.49 23.46
C LEU A 25 9.15 13.65 23.29
N THR A 26 9.44 14.79 23.92
CA THR A 26 8.60 15.99 23.80
C THR A 26 8.66 16.54 22.38
N ALA A 27 9.86 16.66 21.80
CA ALA A 27 10.05 17.10 20.42
C ALA A 27 9.35 16.17 19.41
N TRP A 28 9.42 14.85 19.63
CA TRP A 28 8.73 13.86 18.79
C TRP A 28 7.20 14.02 18.88
N ARG A 29 6.66 14.15 20.10
CA ARG A 29 5.21 14.34 20.31
C ARG A 29 4.71 15.61 19.62
N THR A 30 5.46 16.71 19.74
CA THR A 30 5.11 17.98 19.09
C THR A 30 5.07 17.81 17.56
N LYS A 31 6.11 17.23 16.95
CA LYS A 31 6.13 16.97 15.49
C LYS A 31 4.97 16.08 15.04
N ASN A 32 4.69 15.02 15.80
CA ASN A 32 3.64 14.07 15.44
C ASN A 32 2.23 14.68 15.57
N ASN A 33 2.01 15.55 16.55
CA ASN A 33 0.78 16.33 16.67
C ASN A 33 0.61 17.32 15.51
N THR A 34 1.69 17.94 15.02
CA THR A 34 1.66 18.79 13.82
C THR A 34 1.29 18.00 12.56
N ILE A 35 1.84 16.79 12.40
CA ILE A 35 1.48 15.92 11.27
C ILE A 35 -0.01 15.53 11.34
N ARG A 36 -0.50 15.17 12.53
CA ARG A 36 -1.92 14.86 12.76
C ARG A 36 -2.85 16.05 12.54
N SER A 37 -2.44 17.27 12.92
CA SER A 37 -3.23 18.48 12.62
C SER A 37 -3.22 18.81 11.13
N SER A 38 -2.10 18.60 10.42
CA SER A 38 -2.01 18.70 8.96
C SER A 38 -2.71 17.57 8.20
N ALA A 39 -3.07 16.47 8.85
CA ALA A 39 -3.82 15.38 8.21
C ALA A 39 -5.20 15.84 7.70
N SER A 40 -5.73 16.94 8.25
CA SER A 40 -6.90 17.63 7.72
C SER A 40 -6.69 18.21 6.31
N GLN A 41 -5.46 18.62 5.96
CA GLN A 41 -5.09 19.11 4.62
C GLN A 41 -4.94 17.97 3.61
N LEU A 42 -4.68 16.74 4.09
CA LEU A 42 -4.55 15.55 3.26
C LEU A 42 -5.89 14.81 3.06
N LYS A 43 -6.99 15.30 3.67
CA LYS A 43 -8.28 14.57 3.71
C LYS A 43 -8.87 14.24 2.32
N ASN A 44 -8.42 14.90 1.25
CA ASN A 44 -8.98 14.73 -0.09
C ASN A 44 -7.93 14.50 -1.18
N ILE A 45 -6.76 13.94 -0.86
CA ILE A 45 -5.77 13.61 -1.90
C ILE A 45 -6.25 12.35 -2.64
N GLN A 46 -6.57 12.53 -3.92
CA GLN A 46 -6.85 11.41 -4.82
C GLN A 46 -5.55 10.96 -5.47
N ILE A 47 -4.96 9.90 -4.93
CA ILE A 47 -3.82 9.22 -5.57
C ILE A 47 -4.40 8.36 -6.70
N ARG A 48 -4.01 8.67 -7.94
CA ARG A 48 -4.39 7.90 -9.13
C ARG A 48 -3.14 7.56 -9.93
N GLU A 49 -3.13 6.37 -10.51
CA GLU A 49 -2.10 5.96 -11.46
C GLU A 49 -2.14 6.86 -12.70
N SER A 50 -0.97 7.27 -13.19
CA SER A 50 -0.83 7.92 -14.50
C SER A 50 -1.02 6.87 -15.60
N LEU A 51 -2.28 6.59 -15.94
CA LEU A 51 -2.63 5.67 -17.01
C LEU A 51 -2.53 6.35 -18.38
N THR A 52 -2.07 5.61 -19.38
CA THR A 52 -2.16 6.03 -20.78
C THR A 52 -3.63 6.09 -21.22
N ARG A 53 -3.90 6.77 -22.34
CA ARG A 53 -5.26 6.89 -22.91
C ARG A 53 -5.89 5.52 -23.18
N GLU A 54 -5.13 4.61 -23.78
CA GLU A 54 -5.57 3.26 -24.11
C GLU A 54 -5.96 2.47 -22.85
N GLN A 55 -5.16 2.57 -21.79
CA GLN A 55 -5.46 1.94 -20.50
C GLN A 55 -6.70 2.52 -19.82
N LEU A 56 -6.94 3.83 -19.95
CA LEU A 56 -8.16 4.47 -19.45
C LEU A 56 -9.40 3.99 -20.21
N GLU A 57 -9.31 3.84 -21.54
CA GLU A 57 -10.39 3.34 -22.37
C GLU A 57 -10.72 1.88 -22.04
N GLU A 58 -9.71 1.02 -21.87
CA GLU A 58 -9.93 -0.36 -21.46
C GLU A 58 -10.54 -0.46 -20.06
N ARG A 59 -10.07 0.37 -19.11
CA ARG A 59 -10.68 0.44 -17.78
C ARG A 59 -12.15 0.83 -17.84
N ARG A 60 -12.51 1.83 -18.66
CA ARG A 60 -13.92 2.24 -18.86
C ARG A 60 -14.74 1.09 -19.44
N ARG A 61 -14.21 0.38 -20.43
CA ARG A 61 -14.86 -0.78 -21.05
C ARG A 61 -15.14 -1.89 -20.05
N LEU A 62 -14.16 -2.27 -19.23
CA LEU A 62 -14.29 -3.29 -18.20
C LEU A 62 -15.31 -2.90 -17.13
N HIS A 63 -15.32 -1.64 -16.71
CA HIS A 63 -16.32 -1.14 -15.76
C HIS A 63 -17.74 -1.19 -16.34
N ALA A 64 -17.94 -0.78 -17.60
CA ALA A 64 -19.24 -0.86 -18.26
C ALA A 64 -19.73 -2.33 -18.36
N LEU A 65 -18.83 -3.25 -18.72
CA LEU A 65 -19.14 -4.67 -18.81
C LEU A 65 -19.50 -5.27 -17.44
N CYS A 66 -18.75 -4.91 -16.39
CA CYS A 66 -19.01 -5.34 -15.02
C CYS A 66 -20.38 -4.86 -14.53
N THR A 67 -20.71 -3.59 -14.74
CA THR A 67 -22.02 -3.02 -14.38
C THR A 67 -23.13 -3.74 -15.15
N GLY A 68 -22.96 -3.96 -16.46
CA GLY A 68 -23.93 -4.67 -17.28
C GLY A 68 -24.20 -6.09 -16.77
N LYS A 69 -23.17 -6.84 -16.39
CA LYS A 69 -23.32 -8.18 -15.80
C LYS A 69 -24.01 -8.14 -14.43
N ARG A 70 -23.63 -7.21 -13.56
CA ARG A 70 -24.26 -7.02 -12.25
C ARG A 70 -25.75 -6.71 -12.38
N THR A 71 -26.15 -5.88 -13.34
CA THR A 71 -27.56 -5.56 -13.60
C THR A 71 -28.35 -6.74 -14.17
N LYS A 72 -27.73 -7.58 -15.03
CA LYS A 72 -28.40 -8.73 -15.67
C LYS A 72 -28.57 -9.93 -14.73
N ASP A 73 -27.50 -10.30 -14.03
CA ASP A 73 -27.46 -11.53 -13.27
C ASP A 73 -27.86 -11.32 -11.80
N GLY A 74 -27.82 -10.08 -11.31
CA GLY A 74 -28.06 -9.74 -9.90
C GLY A 74 -26.96 -10.21 -8.94
N GLN A 75 -25.82 -10.68 -9.46
CA GLN A 75 -24.70 -11.22 -8.68
C GLN A 75 -23.53 -10.23 -8.52
N ASP A 76 -22.65 -10.44 -7.53
CA ASP A 76 -21.50 -9.56 -7.28
C ASP A 76 -20.34 -9.80 -8.26
N TRP A 77 -20.47 -9.21 -9.45
CA TRP A 77 -19.39 -9.09 -10.41
C TRP A 77 -18.42 -7.97 -10.03
N ILE A 78 -17.12 -8.21 -10.15
CA ILE A 78 -16.07 -7.21 -9.87
C ILE A 78 -15.06 -7.13 -11.03
N VAL A 79 -14.41 -5.97 -11.17
CA VAL A 79 -13.23 -5.80 -12.02
C VAL A 79 -11.98 -6.12 -11.19
N TYR A 80 -11.18 -7.09 -11.62
CA TYR A 80 -9.92 -7.46 -10.98
C TYR A 80 -8.87 -7.78 -12.05
N ALA A 81 -7.66 -7.21 -11.91
CA ALA A 81 -6.52 -7.46 -12.79
C ALA A 81 -6.85 -7.39 -14.31
N GLY A 82 -7.63 -6.39 -14.73
CA GLY A 82 -7.99 -6.21 -16.15
C GLY A 82 -9.07 -7.17 -16.65
N SER A 83 -9.82 -7.84 -15.76
CA SER A 83 -10.87 -8.79 -16.11
C SER A 83 -12.10 -8.62 -15.23
N VAL A 84 -13.26 -9.07 -15.72
CA VAL A 84 -14.53 -9.07 -14.97
C VAL A 84 -14.82 -10.48 -14.46
N ILE A 85 -14.82 -10.64 -13.15
CA ILE A 85 -14.98 -11.94 -12.47
C ILE A 85 -16.19 -11.91 -11.51
N LEU A 86 -16.81 -13.07 -11.32
CA LEU A 86 -17.87 -13.26 -10.34
C LEU A 86 -17.25 -13.57 -8.98
N ARG A 87 -17.65 -12.83 -7.93
CA ARG A 87 -17.22 -13.10 -6.56
C ARG A 87 -18.16 -14.13 -5.94
N SER A 88 -17.69 -15.35 -5.71
CA SER A 88 -18.45 -16.35 -4.93
C SER A 88 -18.43 -15.99 -3.45
N GLU A 89 -19.55 -16.20 -2.75
CA GLU A 89 -19.66 -16.02 -1.29
C GLU A 89 -18.94 -17.13 -0.49
N ASP A 90 -18.48 -18.21 -1.14
CA ASP A 90 -17.94 -19.41 -0.48
C ASP A 90 -16.55 -19.24 0.17
N THR A 91 -16.02 -18.02 0.30
CA THR A 91 -14.75 -17.79 1.01
C THR A 91 -14.96 -17.57 2.51
N SER A 92 -15.65 -18.49 3.18
CA SER A 92 -15.33 -18.83 4.56
C SER A 92 -14.05 -19.65 4.59
N SER A 93 -12.91 -19.00 4.35
CA SER A 93 -11.62 -19.57 4.71
C SER A 93 -10.58 -18.46 4.80
N ALA A 94 -10.12 -18.19 6.01
CA ALA A 94 -8.79 -17.68 6.25
C ALA A 94 -7.79 -18.33 5.26
N ASN A 95 -6.92 -17.53 4.65
CA ASN A 95 -5.78 -17.93 3.81
C ASN A 95 -6.05 -18.51 2.41
N LYS A 96 -6.41 -17.70 1.38
CA LYS A 96 -6.11 -18.08 -0.04
C LYS A 96 -5.86 -16.88 -0.97
N CYS A 97 -4.71 -16.22 -0.81
CA CYS A 97 -4.01 -15.67 -1.98
C CYS A 97 -3.28 -16.83 -2.68
N LYS A 98 -4.00 -17.65 -3.44
CA LYS A 98 -3.39 -18.47 -4.50
C LYS A 98 -3.84 -17.89 -5.83
N LEU A 99 -3.27 -16.73 -6.16
CA LEU A 99 -3.32 -16.18 -7.50
C LEU A 99 -2.52 -17.14 -8.39
N ASN A 100 -3.19 -17.96 -9.20
CA ASN A 100 -2.53 -18.57 -10.34
C ASN A 100 -2.11 -17.42 -11.26
N ARG A 101 -0.81 -17.16 -11.23
CA ARG A 101 -0.11 -16.08 -11.92
C ARG A 101 -0.13 -16.37 -13.41
N TYR A 102 -1.21 -16.02 -14.10
CA TYR A 102 -1.15 -15.84 -15.55
C TYR A 102 -0.40 -14.53 -15.81
N LEU A 103 0.92 -14.63 -15.85
CA LEU A 103 1.77 -13.62 -16.47
C LEU A 103 1.36 -13.53 -17.95
N PRO A 104 0.94 -12.37 -18.47
CA PRO A 104 0.94 -12.20 -19.91
C PRO A 104 2.39 -12.35 -20.38
N GLN A 105 2.65 -13.31 -21.27
CA GLN A 105 3.95 -13.42 -21.91
C GLN A 105 4.26 -12.09 -22.62
N PRO A 106 5.46 -11.51 -22.45
CA PRO A 106 5.88 -10.40 -23.29
C PRO A 106 5.94 -10.94 -24.73
N GLN A 107 5.14 -10.37 -25.63
CA GLN A 107 5.26 -10.67 -27.04
C GLN A 107 6.63 -10.15 -27.50
N ILE A 108 7.54 -11.09 -27.78
CA ILE A 108 8.83 -10.78 -28.38
C ILE A 108 8.52 -10.29 -29.80
N LEU A 109 8.80 -9.02 -30.07
CA LEU A 109 8.73 -8.43 -31.40
C LEU A 109 9.65 -9.24 -32.33
N SER A 110 9.07 -9.99 -33.25
CA SER A 110 9.80 -10.61 -34.36
C SER A 110 10.45 -9.52 -35.21
N PRO A 111 11.72 -9.66 -35.61
CA PRO A 111 12.36 -8.71 -36.50
C PRO A 111 11.71 -8.79 -37.89
N GLN A 112 11.14 -7.66 -38.33
CA GLN A 112 10.62 -7.52 -39.68
C GLN A 112 11.79 -7.63 -40.67
N LYS A 113 11.72 -8.60 -41.59
CA LYS A 113 12.61 -8.67 -42.75
C LYS A 113 12.29 -7.48 -43.65
N THR A 114 13.24 -6.57 -43.80
CA THR A 114 13.21 -5.57 -44.86
C THR A 114 13.65 -6.23 -46.17
N ASN A 115 12.86 -6.03 -47.23
CA ASN A 115 13.24 -6.31 -48.62
C ASN A 115 14.31 -5.32 -49.10
#